data_AF-A0A947ZAJ6-F1
#
_entry.id   AF-A0A947ZAJ6-F1
#
_cell.length_a   1.000
_cell.length_b   1.000
_cell.length_c   1.000
_cell.angle_alpha   90.00
_cell.angle_beta   90.00
_cell.angle_gamma   90.00
#
_symmetry.space_group_name_H-M   'P 1'
#
loop_
_entity.id
_entity.type
_entity.pdbx_description
1 polymer ?
#
loop_
_entity_poly.entity_id
_entity_poly.type
_entity_poly.pdbx_seq_one_letter_code
_entity_poly.pdbx_strand_id
1 'polypeptide(L)'
;MKWNEVLYERCKVGETNLNADSGKEELIEMVLDLEQRVDKLVLTNLALWEILKGSMGITEELLLSKIREIDLRDGKLDGKISRELLHCPMCGRVMSKKHAQCLYCGHEKLDTTVYDNLT
;
A
#
# COMPACT_ATOMS: atom_id res chain seq x y z
N MET A 1 -22.30 -15.17 3.91
CA MET A 1 -22.13 -14.15 2.86
C MET A 1 -21.20 -14.73 1.81
N LYS A 2 -21.73 -15.05 0.63
CA LYS A 2 -20.99 -15.64 -0.48
C LYS A 2 -20.44 -14.51 -1.36
N TRP A 3 -19.16 -14.22 -1.27
CA TRP A 3 -18.49 -13.21 -2.11
C TRP A 3 -17.65 -13.81 -3.25
N ASN A 4 -17.56 -15.15 -3.38
CA ASN A 4 -16.62 -15.80 -4.33
C ASN A 4 -17.24 -16.43 -5.59
N GLU A 5 -18.55 -16.32 -5.83
CA GLU A 5 -19.19 -17.02 -6.98
C GLU A 5 -19.57 -16.11 -8.17
N VAL A 6 -19.40 -14.78 -8.11
CA VAL A 6 -20.01 -13.88 -9.12
C VAL A 6 -19.02 -13.25 -10.10
N LEU A 7 -17.70 -13.40 -9.93
CA LEU A 7 -16.72 -12.71 -10.79
C LEU A 7 -15.99 -13.59 -11.82
N TYR A 8 -16.22 -14.91 -11.87
CA TYR A 8 -15.49 -15.80 -12.78
C TYR A 8 -16.14 -16.02 -14.17
N GLU A 9 -17.35 -15.51 -14.43
CA GLU A 9 -18.11 -15.89 -15.64
C GLU A 9 -18.24 -14.82 -16.75
N ARG A 10 -17.57 -13.66 -16.64
CA ARG A 10 -17.71 -12.58 -17.65
C ARG A 10 -16.51 -12.44 -18.59
N CYS A 11 -16.04 -13.53 -19.17
CA CYS A 11 -15.06 -13.48 -20.27
C CYS A 11 -15.47 -14.37 -21.45
N LYS A 12 -16.65 -14.10 -22.02
CA LYS A 12 -16.95 -14.47 -23.41
C LYS A 12 -17.77 -13.38 -24.09
N VAL A 13 -17.53 -13.26 -25.40
CA VAL A 13 -18.02 -12.27 -26.38
C VAL A 13 -17.09 -11.05 -26.44
N GLY A 14 -16.41 -10.73 -27.54
CA GLY A 14 -16.44 -11.22 -28.91
C GLY A 14 -15.51 -10.32 -29.74
N GLU A 15 -14.95 -10.88 -30.80
CA GLU A 15 -13.89 -10.32 -31.65
C GLU A 15 -14.09 -8.86 -32.10
N THR A 16 -13.09 -8.01 -31.89
CA THR A 16 -12.47 -7.04 -32.84
C THR A 16 -11.74 -5.93 -32.07
N ASN A 17 -10.42 -6.07 -31.85
CA ASN A 17 -9.38 -5.02 -31.83
C ASN A 17 -8.06 -5.56 -31.23
N LEU A 18 -7.24 -6.21 -32.06
CA LEU A 18 -6.03 -6.94 -31.66
C LEU A 18 -4.95 -6.11 -30.91
N ASN A 19 -5.03 -4.77 -30.92
CA ASN A 19 -4.06 -3.89 -30.26
C ASN A 19 -4.59 -3.22 -28.98
N ALA A 20 -5.92 -3.19 -28.78
CA ALA A 20 -6.54 -2.63 -27.57
C ALA A 20 -6.81 -3.71 -26.51
N ASP A 21 -6.66 -4.98 -26.89
CA ASP A 21 -6.96 -6.15 -26.06
C ASP A 21 -5.76 -6.58 -25.21
N SER A 22 -4.55 -6.58 -25.77
CA SER A 22 -3.31 -6.94 -25.04
C SER A 22 -3.04 -6.03 -23.85
N GLY A 23 -3.23 -4.71 -24.02
CA GLY A 23 -3.10 -3.76 -22.91
C GLY A 23 -4.19 -3.91 -21.85
N LYS A 24 -5.38 -4.41 -22.21
CA LYS A 24 -6.44 -4.71 -21.24
C LYS A 24 -6.14 -5.99 -20.48
N GLU A 25 -5.65 -7.02 -21.15
CA GLU A 25 -5.25 -8.28 -20.52
C GLU A 25 -4.11 -8.07 -19.51
N GLU A 26 -3.10 -7.28 -19.87
CA GLU A 26 -2.00 -6.93 -18.95
C GLU A 26 -2.49 -6.13 -17.73
N LEU A 27 -3.43 -5.18 -17.94
CA LEU A 27 -4.05 -4.44 -16.84
C LEU A 27 -4.88 -5.35 -15.92
N ILE A 28 -5.62 -6.30 -16.49
CA ILE A 28 -6.41 -7.27 -15.71
C ILE A 28 -5.46 -8.16 -14.91
N GLU A 29 -4.38 -8.66 -15.50
CA GLU A 29 -3.39 -9.49 -14.81
C GLU A 29 -2.74 -8.72 -13.65
N MET A 30 -2.36 -7.46 -13.86
CA MET A 30 -1.81 -6.60 -12.81
C MET A 30 -2.80 -6.36 -11.66
N VAL A 31 -4.08 -6.15 -11.97
CA VAL A 31 -5.13 -5.99 -10.93
C VAL A 31 -5.27 -7.28 -10.13
N LEU A 32 -5.29 -8.44 -10.79
CA LEU A 32 -5.38 -9.74 -10.13
C LEU A 32 -4.17 -10.02 -9.21
N ASP A 33 -2.95 -9.66 -9.62
CA ASP A 33 -1.76 -9.74 -8.76
C ASP A 33 -1.90 -8.83 -7.53
N LEU A 34 -2.34 -7.58 -7.74
CA LEU A 34 -2.55 -6.63 -6.65
C LEU A 34 -3.61 -7.12 -5.67
N GLU A 35 -4.73 -7.65 -6.15
CA GLU A 35 -5.78 -8.24 -5.31
C GLU A 35 -5.22 -9.40 -4.48
N GLN A 36 -4.49 -10.33 -5.07
CA GLN A 36 -3.86 -11.45 -4.34
C GLN A 36 -2.89 -10.96 -3.26
N ARG A 37 -2.11 -9.92 -3.55
CA ARG A 37 -1.17 -9.33 -2.59
C ARG A 37 -1.90 -8.63 -1.45
N VAL A 38 -3.02 -7.95 -1.74
CA VAL A 38 -3.88 -7.34 -0.73
C VAL A 38 -4.52 -8.41 0.15
N ASP A 39 -5.05 -9.49 -0.41
CA ASP A 39 -5.64 -10.59 0.35
C ASP A 39 -4.64 -11.22 1.31
N LYS A 40 -3.40 -11.44 0.84
CA LYS A 40 -2.32 -11.99 1.66
C LYS A 40 -1.91 -11.04 2.80
N LEU A 41 -1.92 -9.74 2.53
CA LEU A 41 -1.68 -8.71 3.53
C LEU A 41 -2.80 -8.67 4.57
N VAL A 42 -4.06 -8.72 4.13
CA VAL A 42 -5.24 -8.77 5.01
C VAL A 42 -5.17 -9.99 5.92
N LEU A 43 -4.92 -11.18 5.36
CA LEU A 43 -4.80 -12.41 6.14
C LEU A 43 -3.69 -12.32 7.20
N THR A 44 -2.54 -11.76 6.82
CA THR A 44 -1.41 -11.58 7.73
C THR A 44 -1.74 -10.58 8.85
N ASN A 45 -2.38 -9.46 8.51
CA ASN A 45 -2.77 -8.45 9.49
C ASN A 45 -3.84 -8.98 10.46
N LEU A 46 -4.78 -9.79 9.98
CA LEU A 46 -5.75 -10.49 10.83
C LEU A 46 -5.06 -11.46 11.79
N ALA A 47 -4.10 -12.25 11.31
CA ALA A 47 -3.34 -13.16 12.18
C ALA A 47 -2.54 -12.39 13.25
N LEU A 48 -1.88 -11.28 12.88
CA LEU A 48 -1.19 -10.40 13.83
C LEU A 48 -2.17 -9.83 14.87
N TRP A 49 -3.35 -9.39 14.45
CA TRP A 49 -4.38 -8.88 15.35
C TRP A 49 -4.83 -9.93 16.38
N GLU A 50 -5.13 -11.15 15.95
CA GLU A 50 -5.55 -12.22 16.85
C GLU A 50 -4.46 -12.56 17.88
N ILE A 51 -3.18 -12.59 17.45
CA ILE A 51 -2.05 -12.80 18.37
C ILE A 51 -1.95 -11.67 19.40
N LEU A 52 -2.06 -10.41 18.96
CA LEU A 52 -1.94 -9.23 19.83
C LEU A 52 -3.11 -9.14 20.82
N LYS A 53 -4.33 -9.37 20.34
CA LYS A 53 -5.54 -9.40 21.16
C LYS A 53 -5.45 -10.47 22.25
N GLY A 54 -5.01 -11.68 21.89
CA GLY A 54 -4.89 -12.81 22.82
C GLY A 54 -3.75 -12.69 23.83
N SER A 55 -2.64 -12.06 23.45
CA SER A 55 -1.43 -11.99 24.31
C SER A 55 -1.36 -10.75 25.20
N MET A 56 -1.97 -9.63 24.81
CA MET A 56 -1.79 -8.34 25.47
C MET A 56 -3.10 -7.70 25.97
N GLY A 57 -4.25 -8.35 25.78
CA GLY A 57 -5.54 -7.80 26.21
C GLY A 57 -5.92 -6.52 25.46
N ILE A 58 -5.37 -6.31 24.26
CA ILE A 58 -5.66 -5.16 23.42
C ILE A 58 -7.12 -5.24 22.95
N THR A 59 -7.88 -4.17 23.18
CA THR A 59 -9.27 -4.09 22.75
C THR A 59 -9.39 -3.48 21.36
N GLU A 60 -10.51 -3.75 20.69
CA GLU A 60 -10.78 -3.23 19.36
C GLU A 60 -10.90 -1.70 19.37
N GLU A 61 -11.39 -1.11 20.46
CA GLU A 61 -11.46 0.34 20.65
C GLU A 61 -10.06 0.96 20.69
N LEU A 62 -9.09 0.29 21.33
CA LEU A 62 -7.71 0.76 21.36
C LEU A 62 -7.10 0.75 19.95
N LEU A 63 -7.32 -0.32 19.19
CA LEU A 63 -6.89 -0.40 17.79
C LEU A 63 -7.49 0.74 16.95
N LEU A 64 -8.80 0.94 17.04
CA LEU A 64 -9.49 2.02 16.31
C LEU A 64 -8.97 3.41 16.72
N SER A 65 -8.70 3.63 18.00
CA SER A 65 -8.12 4.89 18.47
C SER A 65 -6.73 5.13 17.87
N LYS A 66 -5.89 4.08 17.76
CA LYS A 66 -4.56 4.17 17.18
C LYS A 66 -4.58 4.34 15.67
N ILE A 67 -5.53 3.73 14.97
CA ILE A 67 -5.75 3.98 13.54
C ILE A 67 -6.04 5.47 13.32
N ARG A 68 -6.99 6.04 14.07
CA ARG A 68 -7.32 7.47 13.97
C ARG A 68 -6.13 8.38 14.31
N GLU A 69 -5.37 8.03 15.35
CA GLU A 69 -4.16 8.78 15.70
C GLU A 69 -3.15 8.77 14.56
N ILE A 70 -2.91 7.60 13.94
CA ILE A 70 -1.96 7.46 12.84
C ILE A 70 -2.44 8.21 11.59
N ASP A 71 -3.72 8.09 11.24
CA ASP A 71 -4.32 8.81 10.11
C ASP A 71 -4.12 10.32 10.28
N LEU A 72 -4.37 10.84 11.49
CA LEU A 72 -4.17 12.27 11.79
C LEU A 72 -2.71 12.73 11.80
N ARG A 73 -1.70 11.84 11.78
CA ARG A 73 -0.28 12.25 11.81
C ARG A 73 0.14 13.03 10.59
N ASP A 74 -0.54 12.84 9.46
CA ASP A 74 -0.28 13.61 8.24
C ASP A 74 -1.18 14.84 8.08
N GLY A 75 -2.00 15.12 9.10
CA GLY A 75 -2.93 16.26 9.13
C GLY A 75 -4.23 16.04 8.36
N LYS A 76 -4.50 14.83 7.84
CA LYS A 76 -5.75 14.51 7.12
C LYS A 76 -6.39 13.23 7.67
N LEU A 77 -7.68 13.32 8.00
CA LEU A 77 -8.47 12.14 8.35
C LEU A 77 -9.10 11.54 7.09
N ASP A 78 -8.30 10.98 6.19
CA ASP A 78 -8.76 10.44 4.91
C ASP A 78 -8.67 8.90 4.81
N GLY A 79 -8.23 8.24 5.89
CA GLY A 79 -8.04 6.79 5.94
C GLY A 79 -6.82 6.31 5.17
N LYS A 80 -5.88 7.19 4.83
CA LYS A 80 -4.67 6.87 4.06
C LYS A 80 -3.45 7.37 4.81
N ILE A 81 -2.41 6.55 4.79
CA ILE A 81 -1.08 7.00 5.20
C ILE A 81 -0.51 7.80 4.03
N SER A 82 -0.53 9.14 4.10
CA SER A 82 0.21 9.91 3.11
C SER A 82 1.70 9.73 3.30
N ARG A 83 2.41 9.57 2.19
CA ARG A 83 3.87 9.48 2.19
C ARG A 83 4.39 10.91 2.29
N GLU A 84 4.97 11.27 3.42
CA GLU A 84 5.68 12.55 3.57
C GLU A 84 6.66 12.76 2.42
N LEU A 85 6.58 13.93 1.80
CA LEU A 85 7.52 14.37 0.77
C LEU A 85 8.89 14.58 1.42
N LEU A 86 9.90 13.91 0.88
CA LEU A 86 11.26 13.98 1.43
C LEU A 86 11.94 15.24 0.92
N HIS A 87 12.35 16.13 1.81
CA HIS A 87 13.16 17.29 1.44
C HIS A 87 14.63 16.98 1.61
N CYS A 88 15.45 17.31 0.61
CA CYS A 88 16.90 17.21 0.78
C CYS A 88 17.38 18.21 1.85
N PRO A 89 18.10 17.80 2.90
CA PRO A 89 18.55 18.70 3.96
C PRO A 89 19.57 19.73 3.46
N MET A 90 20.28 19.44 2.36
CA MET A 90 21.29 20.33 1.79
C MET A 90 20.74 21.35 0.80
N CYS A 91 19.78 20.97 -0.05
CA CYS A 91 19.27 21.86 -1.11
C CYS A 91 17.78 22.19 -1.01
N GLY A 92 17.06 21.61 -0.04
CA GLY A 92 15.64 21.87 0.23
C GLY A 92 14.66 21.31 -0.79
N ARG A 93 15.13 20.75 -1.91
CA ARG A 93 14.27 20.24 -2.98
C ARG A 93 13.53 18.97 -2.58
N VAL A 94 12.29 18.84 -3.06
CA VAL A 94 11.40 17.69 -2.84
C VAL A 94 11.82 16.50 -3.67
N MET A 95 12.18 15.40 -3.02
CA MET A 95 12.63 14.15 -3.60
C MET A 95 11.63 13.02 -3.32
N SER A 96 11.68 12.02 -4.19
CA SER A 96 11.09 10.70 -3.92
C SER A 96 12.04 9.87 -3.05
N LYS A 97 11.48 9.19 -2.03
CA LYS A 97 12.21 8.26 -1.13
C LYS A 97 12.91 7.09 -1.83
N LYS A 98 12.62 6.85 -3.12
CA LYS A 98 13.26 5.79 -3.92
C LYS A 98 14.74 6.07 -4.24
N HIS A 99 15.19 7.32 -4.14
CA HIS A 99 16.57 7.67 -4.47
C HIS A 99 17.43 7.70 -3.21
N ALA A 100 18.50 6.90 -3.20
CA ALA A 100 19.49 6.89 -2.11
C ALA A 100 20.30 8.19 -2.03
N GLN A 101 20.30 9.00 -3.09
CA GLN A 101 20.99 10.27 -3.15
C GLN A 101 20.10 11.36 -3.77
N CYS A 102 20.32 12.61 -3.39
CA CYS A 102 19.64 13.73 -4.02
C CYS A 102 20.10 13.88 -5.47
N LEU A 103 19.16 13.75 -6.42
CA LEU A 103 19.42 13.90 -7.86
C LEU A 103 19.94 15.30 -8.25
N TYR A 104 19.82 16.29 -7.37
CA TYR A 104 20.16 17.68 -7.67
C TYR A 104 21.50 18.11 -7.08
N CYS A 105 21.77 17.75 -5.82
CA CYS A 105 23.00 18.17 -5.13
C CYS A 105 23.93 17.01 -4.75
N GLY A 106 23.55 15.75 -5.00
CA GLY A 106 24.37 14.58 -4.72
C GLY A 106 24.46 14.16 -3.24
N HIS A 107 23.61 14.71 -2.36
CA HIS A 107 23.64 14.36 -0.93
C HIS A 107 23.09 12.94 -0.68
N GLU A 108 23.86 12.09 0.02
CA GLU A 108 23.60 10.64 0.18
C GLU A 108 22.75 10.24 1.40
N LYS A 109 22.50 11.12 2.37
CA LYS A 109 21.70 10.80 3.56
C LYS A 109 20.36 11.53 3.51
N LEU A 110 19.42 10.95 2.77
CA LEU A 110 18.03 11.34 2.84
C LEU A 110 17.36 10.40 3.83
N ASP A 111 16.99 10.90 5.02
CA ASP A 111 16.56 10.07 6.15
C ASP A 111 15.54 9.00 5.75
N THR A 112 16.00 7.76 5.87
CA THR A 112 15.27 6.52 5.59
C THR A 112 14.36 6.22 6.76
N THR A 113 13.08 6.02 6.47
CA THR A 113 12.12 5.58 7.48
C THR A 113 12.47 4.17 7.96
N VAL A 114 11.90 3.76 9.10
CA VAL A 114 12.12 2.44 9.71
C VAL A 114 11.88 1.27 8.73
N TYR A 115 11.01 1.46 7.74
CA TYR A 115 10.66 0.45 6.74
C TYR A 115 11.71 0.24 5.64
N ASP A 116 12.63 1.19 5.46
CA ASP A 116 13.68 1.09 4.44
C ASP A 116 14.88 0.24 4.92
N ASN A 117 14.91 -0.16 6.20
CA ASN A 117 15.99 -0.93 6.84
C ASN A 117 15.58 -2.36 7.24
N LEU A 118 14.41 -2.85 6.80
CA LEU A 118 14.04 -4.25 6.96
C LEU A 118 14.51 -5.04 5.73
N THR A 119 15.81 -5.31 5.70
CA THR A 119 16.43 -6.36 4.85
C THR A 119 16.15 -7.75 5.40
#